data_AF-A0A0F9R8B7-F1
#
_entry.id   AF-A0A0F9R8B7-F1
#
_cell.length_a   1.000
_cell.length_b   1.000
_cell.length_c   1.000
_cell.angle_alpha   90.00
_cell.angle_beta   90.00
_cell.angle_gamma   90.00
#
_symmetry.space_group_name_H-M   'P 1'
#
loop_
_entity.id
_entity.type
_entity.pdbx_description
1 polymer ?
#
loop_
_entity_poly.entity_id
_entity_poly.type
_entity_poly.pdbx_seq_one_letter_code
_entity_poly.pdbx_strand_id
1 'polypeptide(L)'
;MDEELDVNALKKILKIDSKKGLKISYEKNVLKKNFPHLIKEISGNKKLLKINSSITLINEKGKENLQNSKKSYPKELFNPKPIDFIRRCKTCEEAISILDFLLQRKEISLKDYNLLKNQIKTEDGLKKLIEKFGGFKKPGYYERKYRSDIKGITKNKK
;
A
#
# COMPACT_ATOMS: atom_id res chain seq x y z
N MET A 1 6.60 27.95 17.19
CA MET A 1 7.48 27.65 18.34
C MET A 1 7.20 26.21 18.66
N ASP A 2 7.96 25.34 18.02
CA ASP A 2 7.72 23.90 18.07
C ASP A 2 8.23 23.42 19.42
N GLU A 3 7.30 22.96 20.27
CA GLU A 3 7.62 22.22 21.48
C GLU A 3 8.31 20.92 21.05
N GLU A 4 9.64 20.95 20.95
CA GLU A 4 10.45 19.74 20.90
C GLU A 4 10.19 18.96 22.18
N LEU A 5 9.23 18.01 22.10
CA LEU A 5 8.96 17.06 23.15
C LEU A 5 10.27 16.35 23.49
N ASP A 6 10.78 16.62 24.69
CA ASP A 6 12.04 16.07 25.18
C ASP A 6 11.96 14.54 25.23
N VAL A 7 12.52 13.93 24.19
CA VAL A 7 12.55 12.49 23.97
C VAL A 7 13.24 11.79 25.14
N ASN A 8 14.15 12.46 25.86
CA ASN A 8 14.83 11.90 27.01
C ASN A 8 13.93 11.88 28.26
N ALA A 9 13.07 12.88 28.44
CA ALA A 9 12.05 12.86 29.49
C ALA A 9 11.05 11.71 29.28
N LEU A 10 10.60 11.51 28.04
CA LEU A 10 9.69 10.41 27.67
C LEU A 10 10.33 9.02 27.86
N LYS A 11 11.61 8.86 27.49
CA LYS A 11 12.38 7.62 27.73
C LYS A 11 12.59 7.30 29.21
N LYS A 12 12.55 8.31 30.09
CA LYS A 12 12.70 8.11 31.54
C LYS A 12 11.39 7.65 32.18
N ILE A 13 10.26 8.16 31.72
CA ILE A 13 8.91 7.76 32.16
C ILE A 13 8.55 6.36 31.64
N LEU A 14 8.93 6.06 30.39
CA LEU A 14 8.67 4.79 29.73
C LEU A 14 9.95 3.95 29.77
N LYS A 15 10.05 2.96 30.67
CA LYS A 15 11.19 2.01 30.66
C LYS A 15 11.11 1.19 29.36
N ILE A 16 11.92 1.56 28.38
CA ILE A 16 11.98 0.92 27.06
C ILE A 16 13.15 -0.07 27.06
N ASP A 17 12.84 -1.37 27.07
CA ASP A 17 13.84 -2.42 26.85
C ASP A 17 13.85 -2.81 25.37
N SER A 18 14.93 -2.51 24.64
CA SER A 18 15.04 -2.74 23.20
C SER A 18 15.47 -4.16 22.80
N LYS A 19 15.90 -5.00 23.75
CA LYS A 19 16.50 -6.32 23.48
C LYS A 19 15.51 -7.41 23.02
N LYS A 20 14.19 -7.25 23.22
CA LYS A 20 13.15 -8.24 22.82
C LYS A 20 11.90 -7.59 22.19
N GLY A 21 12.09 -6.53 21.42
CA GLY A 21 11.01 -5.68 20.90
C GLY A 21 10.63 -4.58 21.90
N LEU A 22 9.87 -3.58 21.43
CA LEU A 22 9.58 -2.36 22.18
C LEU A 22 8.65 -2.66 23.38
N LYS A 23 9.23 -2.99 24.54
CA LYS A 23 8.47 -3.20 25.77
C LYS A 23 8.29 -1.85 26.46
N ILE A 24 7.06 -1.33 26.43
CA ILE A 24 6.70 -0.08 27.12
C ILE A 24 6.09 -0.42 28.49
N SER A 25 6.75 0.01 29.57
CA SER A 25 6.13 0.03 30.90
C SER A 25 5.35 1.32 31.10
N TYR A 26 4.14 1.25 31.63
CA TYR A 26 3.31 2.43 31.90
C TYR A 26 2.72 2.41 33.32
N GLU A 27 2.49 3.60 33.87
CA GLU A 27 1.77 3.75 35.14
C GLU A 27 0.26 3.59 34.93
N LYS A 28 -0.31 2.52 35.47
CA LYS A 28 -1.73 2.17 35.29
C LYS A 28 -2.68 3.28 35.76
N ASN A 29 -2.30 4.02 36.80
CA ASN A 29 -3.13 5.09 37.39
C ASN A 29 -3.25 6.29 36.45
N VAL A 30 -2.16 6.69 35.81
CA VAL A 30 -2.12 7.81 34.85
C VAL A 30 -2.96 7.48 33.62
N LEU A 31 -2.80 6.27 33.06
CA LEU A 31 -3.63 5.82 31.94
C LEU A 31 -5.10 5.68 32.34
N LYS A 32 -5.43 5.32 33.58
CA LYS A 32 -6.83 5.17 34.02
C LYS A 32 -7.53 6.52 34.08
N LYS A 33 -6.80 7.56 34.51
CA LYS A 33 -7.28 8.94 34.54
C LYS A 33 -7.48 9.49 33.13
N ASN A 34 -6.49 9.29 32.25
CA ASN A 34 -6.48 9.95 30.94
C ASN A 34 -7.20 9.13 29.85
N PHE A 35 -7.20 7.79 29.94
CA PHE A 35 -7.73 6.87 28.93
C PHE A 35 -8.50 5.69 29.56
N PRO A 36 -9.63 5.96 30.25
CA PRO A 36 -10.38 4.94 31.00
C PRO A 36 -10.95 3.82 30.11
N HIS A 37 -11.34 4.13 28.87
CA HIS A 37 -11.87 3.15 27.93
C HIS A 37 -10.77 2.25 27.36
N LEU A 38 -9.60 2.80 27.05
CA LEU A 38 -8.46 2.05 26.52
C LEU A 38 -7.97 1.00 27.54
N ILE A 39 -7.89 1.36 28.83
CA ILE A 39 -7.56 0.38 29.87
C ILE A 39 -8.61 -0.72 29.95
N LYS A 40 -9.91 -0.39 29.88
CA LYS A 40 -10.97 -1.41 29.91
C LYS A 40 -10.86 -2.37 28.72
N GLU A 41 -10.47 -1.87 27.55
CA GLU A 41 -10.24 -2.70 26.36
C GLU A 41 -9.00 -3.59 26.51
N ILE A 42 -7.87 -3.02 26.94
CA ILE A 42 -6.62 -3.77 27.18
C ILE A 42 -6.78 -4.81 28.28
N SER A 43 -7.36 -4.46 29.44
CA SER A 43 -7.55 -5.39 30.56
C SER A 43 -8.62 -6.43 30.27
N GLY A 44 -9.65 -6.05 29.52
CA GLY A 44 -10.76 -6.93 29.17
C GLY A 44 -10.49 -7.83 27.97
N ASN A 45 -9.36 -7.65 27.27
CA ASN A 45 -9.09 -8.26 25.96
C ASN A 45 -10.27 -8.11 24.98
N LYS A 46 -11.08 -7.05 25.14
CA LYS A 46 -12.27 -6.81 24.31
C LYS A 46 -11.83 -6.07 23.05
N LYS A 47 -12.32 -6.51 21.89
CA LYS A 47 -12.00 -5.94 20.56
C LYS A 47 -10.53 -6.09 20.13
N LEU A 48 -9.85 -7.16 20.55
CA LEU A 48 -8.52 -7.47 20.04
C LEU A 48 -8.60 -7.82 18.54
N LEU A 49 -8.05 -6.97 17.67
CA LEU A 49 -7.80 -7.33 16.28
C LEU A 49 -6.41 -7.97 16.20
N LYS A 50 -6.36 -9.29 15.98
CA LYS A 50 -5.09 -9.97 15.67
C LYS A 50 -4.61 -9.46 14.31
N ILE A 51 -3.66 -8.54 14.34
CA ILE A 51 -2.93 -8.13 13.15
C ILE A 51 -1.90 -9.24 12.88
N ASN A 52 -2.22 -10.15 11.98
CA ASN A 52 -1.25 -11.08 11.40
C ASN A 52 -0.33 -10.30 10.45
N SER A 53 0.45 -9.37 11.00
CA SER A 53 1.50 -8.71 10.23
C SER A 53 2.63 -9.70 10.09
N SER A 54 2.75 -10.30 8.91
CA SER A 54 4.04 -10.83 8.49
C SER A 54 4.97 -9.62 8.36
N ILE A 55 5.68 -9.29 9.44
CA ILE A 55 6.85 -8.41 9.36
C ILE A 55 7.84 -9.16 8.47
N THR A 56 7.75 -8.96 7.17
CA THR A 56 8.67 -9.57 6.22
C THR A 56 9.96 -8.76 6.25
N LEU A 57 10.92 -9.19 7.09
CA LEU A 57 12.21 -9.51 6.48
C LEU A 57 11.89 -10.54 5.41
N ILE A 58 11.96 -10.14 4.14
CA ILE A 58 11.50 -10.95 3.00
C ILE A 58 12.44 -12.15 2.85
N ASN A 59 12.24 -13.18 3.65
CA ASN A 59 12.76 -14.51 3.37
C ASN A 59 11.88 -15.11 2.27
N GLU A 60 12.49 -15.86 1.35
CA GLU A 60 11.88 -16.33 0.10
C GLU A 60 10.55 -17.07 0.32
N LYS A 61 10.42 -17.80 1.43
CA LYS A 61 9.19 -18.50 1.89
C LYS A 61 8.00 -17.57 2.19
N GLY A 62 8.24 -16.30 2.53
CA GLY A 62 7.18 -15.30 2.76
C GLY A 62 6.50 -14.83 1.47
N LYS A 63 7.21 -14.88 0.33
CA LYS A 63 6.63 -14.55 -0.99
C LYS A 63 5.60 -15.58 -1.43
N GLU A 64 5.79 -16.85 -1.07
CA GLU A 64 4.92 -17.97 -1.43
C GLU A 64 3.59 -17.93 -0.68
N ASN A 65 3.61 -17.64 0.63
CA ASN A 65 2.38 -17.51 1.41
C ASN A 65 1.55 -16.27 1.03
N LEU A 66 2.19 -15.18 0.62
CA LEU A 66 1.49 -14.01 0.04
C LEU A 66 0.93 -14.32 -1.35
N GLN A 67 1.48 -15.28 -2.09
CA GLN A 67 0.91 -15.74 -3.36
C GLN A 67 -0.32 -16.63 -3.16
N ASN A 68 -0.36 -17.42 -2.09
CA ASN A 68 -1.48 -18.31 -1.79
C ASN A 68 -2.74 -17.58 -1.26
N SER A 69 -2.60 -16.41 -0.62
CA SER A 69 -3.72 -15.55 -0.21
C SER A 69 -4.22 -14.59 -1.30
N LYS A 70 -3.50 -14.43 -2.42
CA LYS A 70 -3.90 -13.64 -3.60
C LYS A 70 -5.06 -14.24 -4.42
N LYS A 71 -5.74 -15.27 -3.92
CA LYS A 71 -6.77 -16.01 -4.67
C LYS A 71 -8.06 -15.24 -4.96
N SER A 72 -8.28 -14.02 -4.47
CA SER A 72 -9.57 -13.33 -4.66
C SER A 72 -9.52 -11.97 -5.37
N TYR A 73 -8.35 -11.37 -5.57
CA TYR A 73 -8.27 -10.00 -6.06
C TYR A 73 -7.38 -9.89 -7.31
N PRO A 74 -7.80 -9.12 -8.33
CA PRO A 74 -7.05 -8.97 -9.56
C PRO A 74 -5.64 -8.39 -9.33
N LYS A 75 -4.65 -8.93 -10.06
CA LYS A 75 -3.24 -8.50 -9.98
C LYS A 75 -3.06 -6.99 -10.23
N GLU A 76 -3.91 -6.40 -11.08
CA GLU A 76 -3.92 -4.95 -11.40
C GLU A 76 -4.17 -4.05 -10.18
N LEU A 77 -4.79 -4.55 -9.09
CA LEU A 77 -5.02 -3.75 -7.87
C LEU A 77 -3.80 -3.72 -6.94
N PHE A 78 -3.06 -4.82 -6.86
CA PHE A 78 -1.95 -4.93 -5.90
C PHE A 78 -0.62 -4.49 -6.46
N ASN A 79 -0.40 -4.72 -7.76
CA ASN A 79 0.88 -4.47 -8.39
C ASN A 79 0.67 -3.90 -9.79
N PRO A 80 0.22 -2.64 -9.89
CA PRO A 80 0.05 -1.98 -11.18
C PRO A 80 1.39 -1.92 -11.92
N LYS A 81 1.38 -2.29 -13.20
CA LYS A 81 2.56 -2.19 -14.08
C LYS A 81 2.66 -0.78 -14.66
N PRO A 82 3.82 -0.39 -15.24
CA PRO A 82 3.97 0.89 -15.95
C PRO A 82 2.84 1.19 -16.94
N ILE A 83 2.39 0.18 -17.67
CA ILE A 83 1.29 0.30 -18.63
C ILE A 83 -0.07 0.64 -17.98
N ASP A 84 -0.31 0.23 -16.74
CA ASP A 84 -1.55 0.54 -16.02
C ASP A 84 -1.67 2.02 -15.66
N PHE A 85 -0.53 2.70 -15.53
CA PHE A 85 -0.48 4.16 -15.35
C PHE A 85 -0.65 4.87 -16.69
N ILE A 86 0.03 4.41 -17.75
CA ILE A 86 -0.08 5.00 -19.10
C ILE A 86 -1.52 4.94 -19.62
N ARG A 87 -2.26 3.87 -19.34
CA ARG A 87 -3.68 3.72 -19.73
C ARG A 87 -4.64 4.76 -19.13
N ARG A 88 -4.16 5.61 -18.22
CA ARG A 88 -4.93 6.73 -17.63
C ARG A 88 -4.53 8.10 -18.16
N CYS A 89 -3.43 8.18 -18.90
CA CYS A 89 -2.93 9.42 -19.47
C CYS A 89 -3.81 9.84 -20.65
N LYS A 90 -4.11 11.12 -20.72
CA LYS A 90 -4.84 11.74 -21.84
C LYS A 90 -3.88 12.35 -22.86
N THR A 91 -2.72 12.83 -22.39
CA THR A 91 -1.72 13.50 -23.23
C THR A 91 -0.42 12.71 -23.26
N CYS A 92 0.37 12.90 -24.32
CA CYS A 92 1.70 12.29 -24.44
C CYS A 92 2.65 12.81 -23.36
N GLU A 93 2.53 14.08 -22.97
CA GLU A 93 3.33 14.71 -21.92
C GLU A 93 3.09 14.05 -20.55
N GLU A 94 1.83 13.80 -20.18
CA GLU A 94 1.47 13.06 -18.97
C GLU A 94 2.11 11.67 -18.97
N ALA A 95 2.02 10.95 -20.10
CA ALA A 95 2.57 9.61 -20.21
C ALA A 95 4.09 9.58 -20.08
N ILE A 96 4.79 10.56 -20.65
CA ILE A 96 6.25 10.71 -20.53
C ILE A 96 6.65 11.04 -19.09
N SER A 97 5.93 11.96 -18.43
CA SER A 97 6.18 12.32 -17.02
C SER A 97 6.03 11.12 -16.09
N ILE A 98 5.00 10.29 -16.31
CA ILE A 98 4.84 9.03 -15.57
C ILE A 98 6.02 8.08 -15.83
N LEU A 99 6.45 7.94 -17.08
CA LEU A 99 7.60 7.08 -17.41
C LEU A 99 8.90 7.57 -16.75
N ASP A 100 9.13 8.88 -16.72
CA ASP A 100 10.28 9.50 -16.06
C ASP A 100 10.27 9.20 -14.56
N PHE A 101 9.11 9.38 -13.92
CA PHE A 101 8.91 9.06 -12.50
C PHE A 101 9.19 7.58 -12.19
N LEU A 102 8.71 6.66 -13.04
CA LEU A 102 8.94 5.22 -12.87
C LEU A 102 10.41 4.83 -13.09
N LEU A 103 11.11 5.52 -14.01
CA LEU A 103 12.54 5.31 -14.24
C LEU A 103 13.38 5.77 -13.05
N GLN A 104 13.07 6.95 -12.48
CA GLN A 104 13.74 7.46 -11.28
C GLN A 104 13.62 6.49 -10.10
N ARG A 105 12.47 5.84 -9.94
CA ARG A 105 12.21 4.84 -8.91
C ARG A 105 12.78 3.45 -9.23
N LYS A 106 13.40 3.26 -10.40
CA LYS A 106 13.89 1.97 -10.91
C LYS A 106 12.80 0.91 -11.01
N GLU A 107 11.55 1.32 -11.25
CA GLU A 107 10.41 0.42 -11.45
C GLU A 107 10.27 -0.05 -12.91
N ILE A 108 10.99 0.62 -13.83
CA ILE A 108 11.12 0.25 -15.24
C ILE A 108 12.60 0.24 -15.64
N SER A 109 12.99 -0.66 -16.55
CA SER A 109 14.34 -0.69 -17.10
C SER A 109 14.56 0.47 -18.07
N LEU A 110 15.80 0.94 -18.21
CA LEU A 110 16.13 2.00 -19.17
C LEU A 110 15.78 1.61 -20.62
N LYS A 111 15.92 0.32 -20.95
CA LYS A 111 15.57 -0.22 -22.27
C LYS A 111 14.07 -0.11 -22.54
N ASP A 112 13.24 -0.55 -21.58
CA ASP A 112 11.78 -0.51 -21.71
C ASP A 112 11.26 0.93 -21.70
N TYR A 113 11.86 1.80 -20.89
CA TYR A 113 11.57 3.23 -20.87
C TYR A 113 11.77 3.86 -22.26
N ASN A 114 12.93 3.64 -22.89
CA ASN A 114 13.23 4.21 -24.20
C ASN A 114 12.28 3.68 -25.29
N LEU A 115 11.95 2.38 -25.23
CA LEU A 115 11.01 1.77 -26.17
C LEU A 115 9.62 2.39 -26.05
N LEU A 116 9.08 2.50 -24.84
CA LEU A 116 7.76 3.11 -24.61
C LEU A 116 7.74 4.60 -24.94
N LYS A 117 8.81 5.34 -24.58
CA LYS A 117 8.93 6.77 -24.89
C LYS A 117 8.93 7.02 -26.40
N ASN A 118 9.69 6.22 -27.16
CA ASN A 118 9.71 6.32 -28.61
C ASN A 118 8.35 5.96 -29.20
N GLN A 119 7.69 4.93 -28.68
CA GLN A 119 6.35 4.55 -29.14
C GLN A 119 5.29 5.61 -28.83
N ILE A 120 5.37 6.33 -27.70
CA ILE A 120 4.42 7.40 -27.36
C ILE A 120 4.62 8.64 -28.23
N LYS A 121 5.86 8.91 -28.64
CA LYS A 121 6.22 10.06 -29.48
C LYS A 121 5.80 9.94 -30.95
N THR A 122 5.43 8.74 -31.42
CA THR A 122 4.91 8.59 -32.79
C THR A 122 3.50 9.14 -32.92
N GLU A 123 3.06 9.39 -34.15
CA GLU A 123 1.70 9.86 -34.43
C GLU A 123 0.64 8.85 -33.95
N ASP A 124 -0.28 9.34 -33.10
CA ASP A 124 -1.27 8.55 -32.36
C ASP A 124 -0.67 7.37 -31.55
N GLY A 125 0.62 7.42 -31.23
CA GLY A 125 1.34 6.35 -30.54
C GLY A 125 0.74 6.02 -29.18
N LEU A 126 0.38 7.05 -28.40
CA LEU A 126 -0.29 6.88 -27.11
C LEU A 126 -1.65 6.18 -27.25
N LYS A 127 -2.51 6.61 -28.20
CA LYS A 127 -3.83 6.01 -28.39
C LYS A 127 -3.71 4.53 -28.78
N LYS A 128 -2.87 4.23 -29.77
CA LYS A 128 -2.59 2.86 -30.24
C LYS A 128 -2.06 1.97 -29.11
N LEU A 129 -1.16 2.51 -28.29
CA LEU A 129 -0.64 1.80 -27.11
C LEU A 129 -1.78 1.50 -26.13
N ILE A 130 -2.58 2.50 -25.77
CA ILE A 130 -3.70 2.33 -24.83
C ILE A 130 -4.69 1.29 -25.35
N GLU A 131 -5.08 1.34 -26.62
CA GLU A 131 -6.00 0.39 -27.25
C GLU A 131 -5.44 -1.04 -27.22
N LYS A 132 -4.17 -1.22 -27.60
CA LYS A 132 -3.49 -2.52 -27.58
C LYS A 132 -3.50 -3.17 -26.19
N PHE A 133 -3.42 -2.36 -25.14
CA PHE A 133 -3.35 -2.84 -23.76
C PHE A 133 -4.71 -2.81 -23.02
N GLY A 134 -5.82 -2.79 -23.77
CA GLY A 134 -7.17 -2.95 -23.21
C GLY A 134 -7.94 -1.65 -22.99
N GLY A 135 -7.54 -0.57 -23.66
CA GLY A 135 -8.26 0.70 -23.69
C GLY A 135 -8.02 1.60 -22.48
N PHE A 136 -8.57 2.82 -22.59
CA PHE A 136 -8.41 3.90 -21.61
C PHE A 136 -9.15 3.62 -20.30
N LYS A 137 -8.45 3.70 -19.16
CA LYS A 137 -9.02 3.53 -17.83
C LYS A 137 -9.63 4.85 -17.34
N LYS A 138 -10.91 5.06 -17.65
CA LYS A 138 -11.69 6.22 -17.16
C LYS A 138 -11.68 6.32 -15.62
N PRO A 139 -11.82 7.52 -15.03
CA PRO A 139 -12.02 7.68 -13.58
C PRO A 139 -13.10 6.73 -13.06
N GLY A 140 -12.88 6.09 -11.91
CA GLY A 140 -13.80 5.08 -11.36
C GLY A 140 -13.71 3.68 -12.01
N TYR A 141 -12.68 3.41 -12.84
CA TYR A 141 -12.55 2.15 -13.58
C TYR A 141 -12.51 0.92 -12.67
N TYR A 142 -11.69 0.94 -11.61
CA TYR A 142 -11.53 -0.23 -10.74
C TYR A 142 -12.75 -0.47 -9.88
N GLU A 143 -13.40 0.60 -9.45
CA GLU A 143 -14.67 0.57 -8.73
C GLU A 143 -15.74 -0.07 -9.62
N ARG A 144 -15.90 0.37 -10.87
CA ARG A 144 -16.87 -0.26 -11.77
C ARG A 144 -16.53 -1.71 -12.09
N LYS A 145 -15.25 -2.03 -12.27
CA LYS A 145 -14.80 -3.36 -12.68
C LYS A 145 -14.87 -4.39 -11.55
N TYR A 146 -14.59 -4.00 -10.31
CA TYR A 146 -14.37 -4.95 -9.20
C TYR A 146 -15.31 -4.76 -8.00
N ARG A 147 -16.20 -3.76 -8.00
CA ARG A 147 -17.19 -3.55 -6.91
C ARG A 147 -18.19 -4.70 -6.78
N SER A 148 -18.45 -5.44 -7.86
CA SER A 148 -19.34 -6.62 -7.84
C SER A 148 -18.70 -7.81 -7.11
N ASP A 149 -17.39 -7.98 -7.23
CA ASP A 149 -16.64 -9.09 -6.62
C ASP A 149 -16.60 -8.98 -5.09
N ILE A 150 -16.67 -7.76 -4.55
CA ILE A 150 -16.73 -7.50 -3.10
C ILE A 150 -18.05 -8.02 -2.49
N LYS A 151 -19.17 -7.96 -3.22
CA LYS A 151 -20.48 -8.43 -2.72
C LYS A 151 -20.55 -9.96 -2.58
N GLY A 152 -19.82 -10.70 -3.42
CA GLY A 152 -19.71 -12.16 -3.33
C GLY A 152 -18.90 -12.61 -2.10
N ILE A 153 -17.83 -11.87 -1.76
CA ILE A 153 -16.98 -12.15 -0.60
C ILE A 153 -17.73 -11.92 0.73
N THR A 154 -18.64 -10.93 0.78
CA THR A 154 -19.45 -10.66 1.98
C THR A 154 -20.54 -11.70 2.24
N LYS A 155 -20.97 -12.47 1.23
CA LYS A 155 -22.02 -13.49 1.38
C LYS A 155 -21.48 -14.84 1.85
N ASN A 156 -20.21 -15.16 1.58
CA ASN A 156 -19.57 -16.43 1.99
C ASN A 156 -18.91 -16.37 3.37
N LYS A 157 -19.27 -15.39 4.22
CA LYS A 157 -18.81 -15.23 5.61
C LYS A 157 -19.94 -15.37 6.63
N LYS A 158 -20.92 -16.23 6.36
CA LYS A 158 -21.90 -16.71 7.35
C LYS A 158 -21.79 -18.22 7.47
#